data_AF-A0A8T3TB49-F1
#
_entry.id   AF-A0A8T3TB49-F1
#
_cell.length_a   1.000
_cell.length_b   1.000
_cell.length_c   1.000
_cell.angle_alpha   90.00
_cell.angle_beta   90.00
_cell.angle_gamma   90.00
#
_symmetry.space_group_name_H-M   'P 1'
#
loop_
_entity.id
_entity.type
_entity.pdbx_description
1 polymer ?
#
loop_
_entity_poly.entity_id
_entity_poly.type
_entity_poly.pdbx_seq_one_letter_code
_entity_poly.pdbx_strand_id
1 'polypeptide(L)' 'PWVLHCIEAFGPERVMFGTNWPVDILYATYLEQTDAYRRIIAEAGFSRAEQEGMLYRNAERFYRI' A
#
# COMPACT_ATOMS: atom_id res chain seq x y z
N PRO A 1 -2.72 -6.49 -10.89
CA PRO A 1 -4.05 -6.04 -11.39
C PRO A 1 -4.95 -5.47 -10.27
N TRP A 2 -5.14 -6.17 -9.15
CA TRP A 2 -6.04 -5.73 -8.07
C TRP A 2 -5.57 -4.46 -7.34
N VAL A 3 -4.28 -4.38 -7.01
CA VAL A 3 -3.71 -3.23 -6.30
C VAL A 3 -3.89 -1.92 -7.08
N LEU A 4 -3.49 -1.90 -8.35
CA LEU A 4 -3.60 -0.71 -9.20
C LEU A 4 -5.05 -0.31 -9.44
N HIS A 5 -5.94 -1.28 -9.65
CA HIS A 5 -7.36 -1.01 -9.83
C HIS A 5 -7.97 -0.31 -8.61
N CYS A 6 -7.62 -0.73 -7.39
CA CYS A 6 -8.05 -0.04 -6.17
C CYS A 6 -7.50 1.39 -6.11
N ILE A 7 -6.22 1.59 -6.45
CA ILE A 7 -5.60 2.91 -6.45
C ILE A 7 -6.27 3.83 -7.49
N GLU A 8 -6.58 3.33 -8.69
CA GLU A 8 -7.28 4.08 -9.74
C GLU A 8 -8.70 4.46 -9.33
N ALA A 9 -9.43 3.55 -8.66
CA ALA A 9 -10.81 3.78 -8.25
C ALA A 9 -10.93 4.80 -7.10
N PHE A 10 -10.02 4.74 -6.12
CA PHE A 10 -10.09 5.58 -4.92
C PHE A 10 -9.14 6.78 -4.95
N GLY A 11 -8.12 6.78 -5.78
CA GLY A 11 -7.04 7.76 -5.74
C GLY A 11 -5.98 7.43 -4.68
N PRO A 12 -4.70 7.77 -4.94
CA PRO A 12 -3.58 7.46 -4.05
C PRO A 12 -3.71 8.12 -2.66
N GLU A 13 -4.52 9.16 -2.51
CA GLU A 13 -4.77 9.85 -1.25
C GLU A 13 -5.79 9.15 -0.33
N ARG A 14 -6.54 8.15 -0.83
CA ARG A 14 -7.59 7.45 -0.05
C ARG A 14 -7.32 5.96 0.16
N VAL A 15 -6.15 5.46 -0.24
CA VAL A 15 -5.73 4.08 0.00
C VAL A 15 -4.61 4.04 1.04
N MET A 16 -4.50 2.93 1.76
CA MET A 16 -3.41 2.70 2.71
C MET A 16 -2.99 1.23 2.70
N PHE A 17 -1.71 1.00 2.93
CA PHE A 17 -1.13 -0.33 3.07
C PHE A 17 -1.54 -0.98 4.39
N GLY A 18 -1.85 -2.28 4.35
CA GLY A 18 -2.14 -3.09 5.51
C GLY A 18 -1.79 -4.54 5.23
N THR A 19 -1.05 -5.17 6.14
CA THR A 19 -0.47 -6.50 5.89
C THR A 19 -1.40 -7.66 6.18
N ASN A 20 -2.45 -7.43 6.97
CA ASN A 20 -3.29 -8.48 7.53
C ASN A 20 -2.48 -9.55 8.31
N TRP A 21 -1.24 -9.23 8.71
CA TRP A 21 -0.41 -10.16 9.48
C TRP A 21 -1.00 -10.35 10.88
N PRO A 22 -1.03 -11.59 11.44
CA PRO A 22 -0.34 -12.81 10.99
C PRO A 22 -1.13 -13.73 10.06
N VAL A 23 -2.37 -13.40 9.68
CA VAL A 23 -3.23 -14.31 8.90
C VAL A 23 -2.60 -14.64 7.54
N ASP A 24 -2.00 -13.65 6.90
CA ASP A 24 -1.41 -13.79 5.57
C ASP A 24 -0.11 -14.62 5.52
N ILE A 25 0.39 -15.10 6.66
CA ILE A 25 1.53 -16.04 6.70
C ILE A 25 1.28 -17.31 5.88
N LEU A 26 0.01 -17.66 5.64
CA LEU A 26 -0.39 -18.78 4.80
C LEU A 26 -0.02 -18.60 3.32
N TYR A 27 0.28 -17.37 2.88
CA TYR A 27 0.50 -17.02 1.48
C TYR A 27 1.88 -16.42 1.21
N ALA A 28 2.42 -15.63 2.13
CA ALA A 28 3.72 -14.99 1.97
C ALA A 28 4.33 -14.63 3.32
N THR A 29 5.65 -14.49 3.36
CA THR A 29 6.31 -13.84 4.50
C THR A 29 5.95 -12.35 4.56
N TYR A 30 6.09 -11.76 5.74
CA TYR A 30 5.85 -10.33 5.94
C TYR A 30 6.66 -9.45 4.97
N LEU A 31 7.92 -9.81 4.74
CA LEU A 31 8.83 -9.07 3.85
C LEU A 31 8.42 -9.20 2.39
N GLU A 32 8.11 -10.42 1.93
CA GLU A 32 7.65 -10.64 0.56
C GLU A 32 6.39 -9.85 0.24
N GLN A 33 5.43 -9.84 1.18
CA GLN A 33 4.20 -9.10 1.02
C GLN A 33 4.47 -7.58 0.96
N THR A 34 5.23 -7.04 1.92
CA THR A 34 5.56 -5.60 1.97
C THR A 34 6.32 -5.15 0.73
N ASP A 35 7.31 -5.94 0.29
CA ASP A 35 8.11 -5.62 -0.90
C ASP A 35 7.29 -5.70 -2.19
N ALA A 36 6.30 -6.59 -2.27
CA ALA A 36 5.41 -6.67 -3.42
C ALA A 36 4.63 -5.36 -3.60
N TYR A 37 4.01 -4.82 -2.54
CA TYR A 37 3.29 -3.55 -2.63
C TYR A 37 4.23 -2.39 -2.97
N ARG A 38 5.42 -2.33 -2.35
CA ARG A 38 6.43 -1.29 -2.66
C ARG A 38 6.87 -1.33 -4.12
N ARG A 39 7.08 -2.52 -4.69
CA ARG A 39 7.44 -2.68 -6.11
C ARG A 39 6.31 -2.23 -7.03
N ILE A 40 5.08 -2.68 -6.76
CA ILE A 40 3.90 -2.32 -7.58
C ILE A 40 3.73 -0.80 -7.68
N ILE A 41 3.80 -0.07 -6.55
CA ILE A 41 3.60 1.38 -6.57
C ILE A 41 4.79 2.13 -7.20
N ALA A 42 6.01 1.60 -7.08
CA ALA A 42 7.19 2.20 -7.71
C ALA A 42 7.16 2.02 -9.22
N GLU A 43 6.83 0.82 -9.71
CA GLU A 43 6.74 0.49 -11.14
C GLU A 43 5.57 1.19 -11.83
N ALA A 44 4.49 1.48 -11.09
CA ALA A 44 3.34 2.23 -11.62
C ALA A 44 3.60 3.73 -11.80
N GLY A 45 4.77 4.24 -11.40
CA GLY A 45 5.17 5.63 -11.65
C GLY A 45 4.58 6.67 -10.69
N PHE A 46 4.03 6.26 -9.55
CA PHE A 46 3.56 7.19 -8.52
C PHE A 46 4.72 8.03 -7.97
N SER A 47 4.46 9.31 -7.72
CA SER A 47 5.43 10.20 -7.09
C SER A 47 5.82 9.70 -5.70
N ARG A 48 6.99 10.12 -5.22
CA ARG A 48 7.45 9.78 -3.86
C ARG A 48 6.43 10.18 -2.79
N ALA A 49 5.76 11.32 -2.95
CA ALA A 49 4.75 11.80 -2.02
C ALA A 49 3.50 10.90 -2.00
N GLU A 50 3.06 10.42 -3.17
CA GLU A 50 1.95 9.47 -3.28
C GLU A 50 2.33 8.10 -2.68
N GLN A 51 3.54 7.62 -2.95
CA GLN A 51 4.02 6.36 -2.35
C GLN A 51 4.08 6.43 -0.82
N GLU A 52 4.63 7.51 -0.26
CA GLU A 52 4.63 7.76 1.19
C GLU A 52 3.20 7.92 1.74
N GLY A 53 2.32 8.56 0.97
CA GLY A 53 0.87 8.63 1.20
C GLY A 53 0.27 7.25 1.46
N MET A 54 0.39 6.37 0.47
CA MET A 54 -0.19 5.04 0.49
C MET A 54 0.47 4.12 1.54
N LEU A 55 1.76 4.29 1.81
CA LEU A 55 2.49 3.43 2.76
C LEU A 55 2.26 3.80 4.23
N TYR A 56 2.11 5.09 4.57
CA TYR A 56 1.92 5.49 5.97
C TYR A 56 1.16 6.81 6.17
N ARG A 57 1.39 7.87 5.38
CA ARG A 57 0.83 9.21 5.69
C ARG A 57 -0.69 9.27 5.62
N ASN A 58 -1.33 8.50 4.74
CA ASN A 58 -2.79 8.44 4.68
C ASN A 58 -3.37 7.80 5.93
N ALA A 59 -2.71 6.78 6.49
CA ALA A 59 -3.10 6.15 7.74
C ALA A 59 -2.90 7.12 8.92
N GLU A 60 -1.76 7.82 8.98
CA GLU A 60 -1.51 8.88 9.98
C GLU A 60 -2.62 9.94 9.97
N ARG A 61 -2.95 10.47 8.79
CA ARG A 61 -4.01 11.47 8.64
C ARG A 61 -5.39 10.93 9.02
N PHE A 62 -5.71 9.70 8.62
CA PHE A 62 -7.03 9.10 8.85
C PHE A 62 -7.24 8.74 10.32
N TYR A 63 -6.24 8.08 10.94
CA TYR A 63 -6.29 7.63 12.33
C TYR A 63 -5.84 8.68 13.35
N ARG A 64 -5.28 9.81 12.88
CA ARG A 64 -4.76 10.92 13.73
C ARG A 64 -3.65 10.46 14.68
N ILE A 65 -2.68 9.74 14.13
CA ILE A 65 -1.47 9.25 14.81
C ILE A 65 -0.23 10.01 14.35
#